data_AF-A0A381Y7A0-F1
#
_entry.id   AF-A0A381Y7A0-F1
#
_cell.length_a   1.000
_cell.length_b   1.000
_cell.length_c   1.000
_cell.angle_alpha   90.00
_cell.angle_beta   90.00
_cell.angle_gamma   90.00
#
_symmetry.space_group_name_H-M   'P 1'
#
loop_
_entity.id
_entity.type
_entity.pdbx_description
1 polymer ?
#
loop_
_entity_poly.entity_id
_entity_poly.type
_entity_poly.pdbx_seq_one_letter_code
_entity_poly.pdbx_strand_id
1 'polypeptide(L)' 'GKEQRIIFAGIKDIYEPDSLIGRNIVVVANLEPRKMRFGVSEGMLLAAGDDQNGVFLIAPDSGASPGMRVR' A
#
# COMPACT_ATOMS: atom_id res chain seq x y z
N GLY A 1 7.70 -0.05 -11.37
CA GLY A 1 8.99 0.31 -10.76
C GLY A 1 10.05 -0.64 -11.25
N LYS A 2 11.28 -0.54 -10.73
CA LYS A 2 12.38 -1.47 -11.06
C LYS A 2 12.38 -2.74 -10.22
N GLU A 3 11.55 -2.79 -9.18
CA GLU A 3 11.47 -3.87 -8.21
C GLU A 3 9.99 -4.19 -7.89
N GLN A 4 9.76 -5.39 -7.36
CA GLN A 4 8.50 -5.84 -6.79
C GLN A 4 8.71 -6.11 -5.30
N ARG A 5 7.69 -5.83 -4.49
CA ARG A 5 7.73 -5.98 -3.03
C ARG A 5 6.44 -6.62 -2.53
N ILE A 6 6.55 -7.40 -1.47
CA ILE A 6 5.38 -7.93 -0.76
C ILE A 6 5.05 -7.01 0.41
N ILE A 7 3.81 -6.51 0.47
CA ILE A 7 3.33 -5.65 1.56
C ILE A 7 2.07 -6.29 2.15
N PHE A 8 2.09 -6.54 3.45
CA PHE A 8 0.92 -7.01 4.18
C PHE A 8 0.10 -5.83 4.73
N ALA A 9 -1.21 -5.87 4.50
CA ALA A 9 -2.13 -4.76 4.75
C ALA A 9 -3.34 -5.23 5.57
N GLY A 10 -3.67 -4.52 6.65
CA GLY A 10 -4.87 -4.76 7.46
C GLY A 10 -6.12 -4.07 6.92
N ILE A 11 -6.43 -4.20 5.63
CA ILE A 11 -7.51 -3.46 4.95
C ILE A 11 -8.61 -4.35 4.36
N LYS A 12 -8.62 -5.63 4.75
CA LYS A 12 -9.51 -6.65 4.18
C LYS A 12 -10.98 -6.31 4.35
N ASP A 13 -11.36 -5.69 5.47
CA ASP A 13 -12.76 -5.39 5.78
C ASP A 13 -13.32 -4.21 4.98
N ILE A 14 -12.46 -3.53 4.19
CA ILE A 14 -12.78 -2.25 3.54
C ILE A 14 -12.63 -2.36 2.02
N TYR A 15 -11.68 -3.16 1.54
CA TYR A 15 -11.44 -3.34 0.10
C TYR A 15 -11.47 -4.82 -0.27
N GLU A 16 -12.27 -5.11 -1.29
CA GLU A 16 -12.24 -6.40 -1.96
C GLU A 16 -10.92 -6.55 -2.75
N PRO A 17 -10.29 -7.74 -2.76
CA PRO A 17 -9.03 -7.98 -3.45
C PRO A 17 -9.02 -7.53 -4.91
N ASP A 18 -10.10 -7.79 -5.65
CA ASP A 18 -10.21 -7.46 -7.07
C ASP A 18 -10.20 -5.95 -7.32
N SER A 19 -10.68 -5.15 -6.36
CA SER A 19 -10.67 -3.67 -6.46
C SER A 19 -9.28 -3.06 -6.33
N LEU A 20 -8.30 -3.82 -5.85
CA LEU A 20 -6.92 -3.38 -5.65
C LEU A 20 -6.04 -3.67 -6.87
N ILE A 21 -6.45 -4.58 -7.75
CA ILE A 21 -5.68 -4.94 -8.94
C ILE A 21 -5.60 -3.76 -9.90
N GLY A 22 -4.38 -3.38 -10.28
CA GLY A 22 -4.12 -2.25 -11.18
C GLY A 22 -4.21 -0.87 -10.53
N ARG A 23 -4.56 -0.78 -9.24
CA ARG A 23 -4.64 0.50 -8.52
C ARG A 23 -3.24 0.99 -8.14
N ASN A 24 -2.94 2.24 -8.47
CA ASN A 24 -1.74 2.92 -7.97
C ASN A 24 -1.97 3.40 -6.53
N ILE A 25 -1.01 3.14 -5.65
CA ILE A 25 -1.02 3.52 -4.24
C ILE A 25 0.33 4.09 -3.82
N VAL A 26 0.34 4.80 -2.70
CA VAL A 26 1.58 5.27 -2.08
C VAL A 26 2.08 4.25 -1.05
N VAL A 27 3.38 3.99 -1.06
CA VAL A 27 4.05 3.10 -0.11
C VAL A 27 5.32 3.72 0.44
N VAL A 28 5.65 3.41 1.69
CA VAL A 28 6.96 3.65 2.30
C VAL A 28 7.84 2.45 1.98
N ALA A 29 8.84 2.66 1.12
CA ALA A 29 9.67 1.60 0.54
C ALA A 29 11.02 1.39 1.25
N ASN A 30 11.38 2.23 2.22
CA ASN A 30 12.68 2.19 2.92
C ASN A 30 12.59 1.61 4.35
N LEU A 31 11.48 0.98 4.71
CA LEU A 31 11.34 0.33 6.01
C LEU A 31 12.11 -0.99 6.05
N GLU A 32 12.65 -1.33 7.22
CA GLU A 32 13.22 -2.65 7.45
C GLU A 32 12.15 -3.74 7.25
N PRO A 33 12.45 -4.85 6.56
CA PRO A 33 11.50 -5.93 6.36
C PRO A 33 11.03 -6.50 7.70
N ARG A 34 9.70 -6.59 7.87
CA ARG A 34 9.08 -7.09 9.11
C ARG A 34 8.52 -8.48 8.89
N LYS A 35 9.00 -9.46 9.64
CA LYS A 35 8.41 -10.80 9.66
C LYS A 35 7.03 -10.76 10.33
N MET A 36 6.04 -11.27 9.61
CA MET A 36 4.65 -11.39 10.04
C MET A 36 4.21 -12.85 9.98
N ARG A 37 2.99 -13.14 10.47
CA ARG A 37 2.45 -14.51 10.49
C ARG A 37 2.41 -15.17 9.12
N PHE A 38 2.25 -14.40 8.04
CA PHE A 38 2.01 -14.89 6.68
C PHE A 38 3.20 -14.71 5.74
N GLY A 39 4.33 -14.19 6.22
CA GLY A 39 5.49 -13.90 5.39
C GLY A 39 6.26 -12.67 5.87
N VAL A 40 7.04 -12.07 4.98
CA VAL A 40 7.83 -10.87 5.27
C VAL A 40 7.17 -9.68 4.56
N SER A 41 6.84 -8.62 5.31
CA SER A 41 6.38 -7.35 4.74
C SER A 41 7.58 -6.45 4.46
N GLU A 42 7.73 -5.99 3.23
CA GLU A 42 8.89 -5.22 2.73
C GLU A 42 8.58 -3.73 2.55
N GLY A 43 7.55 -3.25 3.23
CA GLY A 43 7.08 -1.88 3.18
C GLY A 43 5.76 -1.69 3.92
N MET A 44 5.22 -0.48 3.77
CA MET A 44 3.95 -0.06 4.35
C MET A 44 3.19 0.76 3.32
N LEU A 45 1.93 0.41 3.06
CA LEU A 45 1.04 1.27 2.28
C LEU A 45 0.58 2.47 3.12
N LEU A 46 0.29 3.59 2.47
CA LEU A 46 -0.25 4.76 3.15
C LEU A 46 -1.75 4.88 2.89
N ALA A 47 -2.48 5.15 3.98
CA ALA A 47 -3.90 5.39 3.97
C ALA A 47 -4.23 6.48 4.99
N ALA A 48 -5.24 7.29 4.68
CA ALA A 48 -5.87 8.17 5.65
C ALA A 48 -7.02 7.41 6.32
N GLY A 49 -7.30 7.68 7.58
CA GLY A 49 -8.41 7.02 8.27
C GLY A 49 -8.48 7.39 9.73
N ASP A 50 -9.61 7.06 10.32
CA ASP A 50 -9.84 7.11 11.77
C ASP A 50 -10.71 5.90 12.18
N ASP A 51 -10.88 5.73 13.49
CA ASP A 51 -11.60 4.58 14.05
C ASP A 51 -13.10 4.54 13.68
N GLN A 52 -13.67 5.61 13.12
CA GLN A 52 -15.11 5.75 12.85
C GLN A 52 -15.45 5.64 11.36
N ASN A 53 -14.59 6.17 10.50
CA ASN A 53 -14.84 6.39 9.08
C ASN A 53 -14.10 5.40 8.18
N GLY A 54 -13.25 4.54 8.75
CA GLY A 54 -12.52 3.51 8.02
C GLY A 54 -11.21 4.01 7.40
N VAL A 55 -10.71 3.27 6.41
CA VAL A 55 -9.37 3.43 5.82
C VAL A 55 -9.48 3.76 4.33
N PHE A 56 -8.86 4.86 3.94
CA PHE A 56 -8.87 5.42 2.60
C PHE A 56 -7.47 5.38 2.01
N LEU A 57 -7.26 4.53 1.01
CA LEU A 57 -5.95 4.39 0.36
C LEU A 57 -5.54 5.69 -0.33
N ILE A 58 -4.32 6.14 -0.05
CA ILE A 58 -3.73 7.30 -0.73
C ILE A 58 -3.25 6.85 -2.12
N ALA A 59 -3.80 7.48 -3.14
CA ALA A 59 -3.44 7.26 -4.53
C ALA A 59 -2.82 8.53 -5.12
N PRO A 60 -1.82 8.41 -6.02
CA PRO A 60 -1.30 9.55 -6.74
C PRO A 60 -2.27 9.99 -7.85
N ASP A 61 -2.11 11.23 -8.32
CA ASP A 61 -2.82 11.75 -9.48
C ASP A 61 -2.50 10.95 -10.76
N SER A 62 -3.40 11.08 -11.75
CA SER A 62 -3.21 10.48 -13.07
C SER A 62 -1.90 10.91 -13.72
N GLY A 63 -1.22 9.96 -14.37
CA GLY A 63 0.09 10.18 -14.99
C GLY A 63 1.28 9.83 -14.10
N ALA A 64 1.04 9.55 -12.82
CA ALA A 64 2.05 8.95 -11.96
C ALA A 64 2.33 7.50 -12.39
N SER A 65 3.62 7.14 -12.44
CA SER A 65 4.09 5.80 -12.81
C SER A 65 4.64 5.05 -11.59
N PRO A 66 4.47 3.72 -11.52
CA PRO A 66 4.96 2.92 -10.39
C PRO A 66 6.48 3.11 -10.15
N GLY A 67 6.84 3.55 -8.95
CA GLY A 67 8.23 3.80 -8.53
C GLY A 67 8.67 5.27 -8.60
N MET A 68 7.81 6.20 -9.01
CA MET A 68 8.05 7.64 -8.81
C MET A 68 8.18 7.95 -7.32
N ARG A 69 9.15 8.80 -6.95
CA ARG A 69 9.34 9.25 -5.56
C ARG A 69 8.25 10.26 -5.18
N VAL A 70 7.60 10.00 -4.06
CA VAL A 70 6.76 10.99 -3.37
C VAL A 70 7.65 12.13 -2.85
N ARG A 71 7.16 13.36 -2.89
CA ARG A 71 7.83 14.56 -2.41
C ARG A 71 6.93 15.33 -1.46
#